data_AF-Q8F2Q0-F1
#
_entry.id   AF-Q8F2Q0-F1
#
_cell.length_a   1.000
_cell.length_b   1.000
_cell.length_c   1.000
_cell.angle_alpha   90.00
_cell.angle_beta   90.00
_cell.angle_gamma   90.00
#
_symmetry.space_group_name_H-M   'P 1'
#
loop_
_entity.id
_entity.type
_entity.pdbx_description
1 polymer ?
#
loop_
_entity_poly.entity_id
_entity_poly.type
_entity_poly.pdbx_seq_one_letter_code
_entity_poly.pdbx_strand_id
1 'polypeptide(L)'
;MTFFTKDLRKTPFRKRQTLSNSILIGFSAAILFILFLGNPETPIVKIILSALEGGLIGGFCDWFAVWKTYKAIEEDGSKLSTEIGNWVANDLLHHEVIRSRIRMVLEDPSTRNEVHEVLLETFGNEEKTKEVLNGLFSKVEEEIVQYLIHYQFSGTDVALLKELNRQKEIMDTIKLLIGESMIKVADTEEFKSLLQEILGKMNLVAQVVLNLIVDFPKKLKEYGNHVKQGLEIESKDEKTIEKLVSLMAASSETYISSWNELRLDQREKAVRSLMGFLKDQSSRLLAALIQTHLKEIGEVKTLQEYSPLRAVLEFVEKRIDENVSGYIGRQITVRLQSLEPKDLRKNLEWKTRNVLETIRINGSILGFFLGCITGLIRFFF
;
A
#
# COMPACT_ATOMS: atom_id res chain seq x y z
N MET A 1 -1.35 18.14 19.12
CA MET A 1 0.00 18.22 19.71
C MET A 1 0.84 17.20 18.95
N THR A 2 1.89 17.49 18.19
CA THR A 2 2.94 18.51 18.27
C THR A 2 3.62 18.51 16.89
N PHE A 3 3.39 19.52 16.06
CA PHE A 3 4.12 19.68 14.78
C PHE A 3 4.31 21.17 14.44
N PHE A 4 4.74 21.95 15.42
CA PHE A 4 5.31 23.28 15.18
C PHE A 4 6.36 23.55 16.25
N THR A 5 7.44 22.77 16.22
CA THR A 5 8.72 23.26 16.74
C THR A 5 9.12 24.43 15.85
N LYS A 6 9.00 25.63 16.42
CA LYS A 6 9.35 26.91 15.82
C LYS A 6 10.86 26.94 15.60
N ASP A 7 11.30 26.36 14.49
CA ASP A 7 12.70 26.30 14.12
C ASP A 7 13.14 27.70 13.64
N LEU A 8 13.76 28.46 14.55
CA LEU A 8 14.41 29.76 14.30
C LEU A 8 15.70 29.60 13.47
N ARG A 9 15.72 28.67 12.49
CA ARG A 9 16.82 28.49 11.56
C ARG A 9 16.76 29.57 10.48
N LYS A 10 17.89 30.26 10.31
CA LYS A 10 18.16 31.31 9.31
C LYS A 10 17.48 30.99 7.98
N THR A 11 16.57 31.87 7.55
CA THR A 11 15.92 31.73 6.24
C THR A 11 16.99 31.70 5.14
N PRO A 12 17.01 30.67 4.26
CA PRO A 12 18.07 30.49 3.27
C PRO A 12 18.18 31.64 2.26
N PHE A 13 17.15 32.50 2.20
CA PHE A 13 17.04 33.60 1.24
C PHE A 13 17.42 34.98 1.80
N ARG A 14 17.77 35.07 3.09
CA ARG A 14 18.06 36.35 3.78
C ARG A 14 19.15 37.17 3.09
N LYS A 15 20.18 36.51 2.55
CA LYS A 15 21.30 37.17 1.84
C LYS A 15 20.89 37.88 0.54
N ARG A 16 20.01 37.27 -0.25
CA ARG A 16 19.54 37.86 -1.51
C ARG A 16 18.51 38.96 -1.27
N GLN A 17 17.66 38.80 -0.25
CA GLN A 17 16.74 39.84 0.17
C GLN A 17 17.49 41.08 0.68
N THR A 18 18.53 40.89 1.51
CA THR A 18 19.37 42.02 1.94
C THR A 18 20.07 42.66 0.75
N LEU A 19 20.58 41.88 -0.20
CA LEU A 19 21.23 42.41 -1.40
C LEU A 19 20.28 43.25 -2.26
N SER A 20 19.10 42.71 -2.56
CA SER A 20 18.02 43.36 -3.33
C SER A 20 17.61 44.70 -2.71
N ASN A 21 17.35 44.72 -1.40
CA ASN A 21 17.00 45.95 -0.67
C ASN A 21 18.19 46.92 -0.56
N SER A 22 19.41 46.42 -0.38
CA SER A 22 20.62 47.25 -0.32
C SER A 22 20.95 47.90 -1.67
N ILE A 23 20.64 47.27 -2.80
CA ILE A 23 20.80 47.88 -4.13
C ILE A 23 19.85 49.07 -4.29
N LEU A 24 18.57 48.91 -3.93
CA LEU A 24 17.59 50.00 -4.00
C LEU A 24 17.95 51.15 -3.06
N ILE A 25 18.27 50.85 -1.80
CA ILE A 25 18.69 51.86 -0.82
C ILE A 25 20.00 52.52 -1.28
N GLY A 26 20.92 51.75 -1.84
CA GLY A 26 22.19 52.24 -2.37
C GLY A 26 22.01 53.20 -3.54
N PHE A 27 21.12 52.90 -4.49
CA PHE A 27 20.78 53.81 -5.58
C PHE A 27 20.10 55.08 -5.06
N SER A 28 19.12 54.98 -4.16
CA SER A 28 18.48 56.17 -3.56
C SER A 28 19.46 57.05 -2.78
N ALA A 29 20.33 56.44 -1.97
CA ALA A 29 21.34 57.17 -1.20
C ALA A 29 22.40 57.81 -2.10
N ALA A 30 22.83 57.12 -3.16
CA ALA A 30 23.78 57.66 -4.13
C ALA A 30 23.18 58.85 -4.91
N ILE A 31 21.91 58.77 -5.32
CA ILE A 31 21.20 59.88 -5.97
C ILE A 31 21.10 61.07 -5.01
N LEU A 32 20.67 60.87 -3.76
CA LEU A 32 20.57 61.93 -2.76
C LEU A 32 21.93 62.56 -2.45
N PHE A 33 22.99 61.76 -2.36
CA PHE A 33 24.35 62.24 -2.13
C PHE A 33 24.84 63.10 -3.30
N ILE A 34 24.62 62.67 -4.54
CA ILE A 34 24.99 63.42 -5.74
C ILE A 34 24.20 64.74 -5.84
N LEU A 35 22.92 64.73 -5.49
CA LEU A 35 22.07 65.93 -5.50
C LEU A 35 22.40 66.92 -4.37
N PHE A 36 22.89 66.45 -3.22
CA PHE A 36 23.15 67.30 -2.04
C PHE A 36 24.61 67.78 -1.91
N LEU A 37 25.58 66.96 -2.31
CA LEU A 37 27.02 67.26 -2.20
C LEU A 37 27.75 67.34 -3.56
N GLY A 38 27.14 66.84 -4.64
CA GLY A 38 27.75 66.81 -5.97
C GLY A 38 27.49 68.09 -6.77
N ASN A 39 28.31 68.31 -7.81
CA ASN A 39 28.03 69.33 -8.83
C ASN A 39 27.27 68.68 -10.00
N PRO A 40 25.95 68.86 -10.12
CA PRO A 40 25.10 68.17 -11.09
C PRO A 40 25.33 68.63 -12.54
N GLU A 41 26.09 69.70 -12.74
CA GLU A 41 26.37 70.28 -14.05
C GLU A 41 27.37 69.46 -14.87
N THR A 42 28.20 68.61 -14.24
CA THR A 42 29.24 67.87 -14.95
C THR A 42 28.66 66.69 -15.76
N PRO A 43 29.11 66.49 -17.01
CA PRO A 43 28.52 65.50 -17.92
C PRO A 43 28.64 64.05 -17.42
N ILE A 44 29.75 63.74 -16.74
CA ILE A 44 29.97 62.43 -16.13
C ILE A 44 28.95 62.18 -15.00
N VAL A 45 28.65 63.20 -14.20
CA VAL A 45 27.65 63.10 -13.13
C VAL A 45 26.24 62.92 -13.70
N LYS A 46 25.90 63.55 -14.83
CA LYS A 46 24.60 63.34 -15.51
C LYS A 46 24.41 61.91 -16.03
N ILE A 47 25.48 61.29 -16.55
CA ILE A 47 25.46 59.89 -17.00
C ILE A 47 25.26 58.95 -15.81
N ILE A 48 26.01 59.18 -14.72
CA ILE A 48 25.90 58.40 -13.48
C ILE A 48 24.51 58.56 -12.86
N LEU A 49 23.96 59.77 -12.83
CA LEU A 49 22.62 60.04 -12.33
C LEU A 49 21.55 59.30 -13.16
N SER A 50 21.64 59.37 -14.49
CA SER A 50 20.74 58.66 -15.39
C SER A 50 20.80 57.15 -15.21
N ALA A 51 22.00 56.60 -14.97
CA ALA A 51 22.22 55.19 -14.65
C ALA A 51 21.58 54.80 -13.31
N LEU A 52 21.81 55.59 -12.25
CA LEU A 52 21.23 55.33 -10.94
C LEU A 52 19.70 55.45 -10.94
N GLU A 53 19.15 56.45 -11.62
CA GLU A 53 17.71 56.63 -11.81
C GLU A 53 17.10 55.46 -12.59
N GLY A 54 17.75 55.04 -13.69
CA GLY A 54 17.33 53.88 -14.46
C GLY A 54 17.33 52.61 -13.62
N GLY A 55 18.37 52.38 -12.82
CA GLY A 55 18.46 51.22 -11.93
C GLY A 55 17.44 51.25 -10.80
N LEU A 56 17.15 52.43 -10.26
CA LEU A 56 16.12 52.64 -9.25
C LEU A 56 14.72 52.34 -9.82
N ILE A 57 14.39 52.90 -10.99
CA ILE A 57 13.10 52.71 -11.66
C ILE A 57 12.92 51.24 -12.04
N GLY A 58 13.94 50.59 -12.62
CA GLY A 58 13.90 49.17 -12.96
C GLY A 58 13.63 48.28 -11.75
N GLY A 59 14.31 48.54 -10.62
CA GLY A 59 14.07 47.82 -9.37
C GLY A 59 12.69 48.07 -8.75
N PHE A 60 12.15 49.29 -8.86
CA PHE A 60 10.80 49.63 -8.37
C PHE A 60 9.69 49.02 -9.22
N CYS A 61 9.82 49.02 -10.55
CA CYS A 61 8.85 48.39 -11.45
C CYS A 61 8.70 46.90 -11.16
N ASP A 62 9.81 46.19 -11.00
CA ASP A 62 9.78 44.76 -10.67
C ASP A 62 9.30 44.50 -9.24
N TRP A 63 9.62 45.38 -8.28
CA TRP A 63 9.04 45.31 -6.93
C TRP A 63 7.51 45.42 -6.97
N PHE A 64 6.98 46.37 -7.74
CA PHE A 64 5.54 46.57 -7.87
C PHE A 64 4.86 45.41 -8.61
N ALA A 65 5.50 44.86 -9.65
CA ALA A 65 5.00 43.68 -10.37
C ALA A 65 4.86 42.47 -9.43
N VAL A 66 5.89 42.18 -8.63
CA VAL A 66 5.86 41.09 -7.65
C VAL A 66 4.78 41.31 -6.59
N TRP A 67 4.65 42.54 -6.07
CA TRP A 67 3.59 42.88 -5.12
C TRP A 67 2.20 42.68 -5.71
N LYS A 68 1.97 43.13 -6.96
CA LYS A 68 0.71 42.97 -7.67
C LYS A 68 0.35 41.50 -7.86
N THR A 69 1.32 40.64 -8.18
CA THR A 69 1.10 39.19 -8.28
C THR A 69 0.65 38.59 -6.95
N TYR A 70 1.29 38.94 -5.83
CA TYR A 70 0.86 38.43 -4.52
C TYR A 70 -0.49 38.96 -4.07
N LYS A 71 -0.78 40.21 -4.41
CA LYS A 71 -2.08 40.81 -4.13
C LYS A 71 -3.18 40.11 -4.94
N ALA A 72 -2.93 39.81 -6.21
CA ALA A 72 -3.85 39.02 -7.03
C ALA A 72 -4.04 37.59 -6.48
N ILE A 73 -2.98 36.94 -5.97
CA ILE A 73 -3.09 35.63 -5.30
C ILE A 73 -3.93 35.70 -4.02
N GLU A 74 -3.83 36.80 -3.27
CA GLU A 74 -4.60 37.02 -2.04
C GLU A 74 -6.08 37.34 -2.34
N GLU A 75 -6.35 38.06 -3.42
CA GLU A 75 -7.70 38.43 -3.87
C GLU A 75 -8.42 37.26 -4.57
N ASP A 76 -7.72 36.50 -5.42
CA ASP A 76 -8.26 35.40 -6.24
C ASP A 76 -7.89 34.00 -5.71
N GLY A 77 -7.56 33.87 -4.43
CA GLY A 77 -7.03 32.63 -3.83
C GLY A 77 -7.91 31.39 -4.05
N SER A 78 -9.24 31.55 -4.09
CA SER A 78 -10.18 30.46 -4.39
C SER A 78 -10.08 29.97 -5.83
N LYS A 79 -9.90 30.89 -6.79
CA LYS A 79 -9.72 30.57 -8.21
C LYS A 79 -8.38 29.86 -8.42
N LEU A 80 -7.31 30.38 -7.83
CA LEU A 80 -5.98 29.75 -7.87
C LEU A 80 -6.01 28.33 -7.27
N SER A 81 -6.70 28.14 -6.15
CA SER A 81 -6.85 26.83 -5.50
C SER A 81 -7.56 25.83 -6.42
N THR A 82 -8.58 26.29 -7.16
CA THR A 82 -9.33 25.48 -8.13
C THR A 82 -8.47 25.13 -9.33
N GLU A 83 -7.71 26.09 -9.87
CA GLU A 83 -6.78 25.85 -10.98
C GLU A 83 -5.68 24.87 -10.58
N ILE A 84 -5.12 24.98 -9.37
CA ILE A 84 -4.12 24.02 -8.86
C ILE A 84 -4.72 22.61 -8.74
N GLY A 85 -5.93 22.48 -8.17
CA GLY A 85 -6.57 21.17 -8.04
C GLY A 85 -6.90 20.54 -9.40
N ASN A 86 -7.37 21.34 -10.36
CA ASN A 86 -7.62 20.89 -11.74
C ASN A 86 -6.32 20.49 -12.44
N TRP A 87 -5.25 21.28 -12.29
CA TRP A 87 -3.94 20.95 -12.84
C TRP A 87 -3.39 19.64 -12.27
N VAL A 88 -3.51 19.44 -10.94
CA VAL A 88 -3.06 18.20 -10.32
C VAL A 88 -3.87 16.99 -10.82
N ALA A 89 -5.20 17.12 -10.95
CA ALA A 89 -6.04 16.04 -11.44
C ALA A 89 -5.81 15.72 -12.93
N ASN A 90 -5.70 16.75 -13.77
CA ASN A 90 -5.72 16.61 -15.22
C ASN A 90 -4.33 16.41 -15.83
N ASP A 91 -3.28 16.96 -15.22
CA ASP A 91 -1.94 16.95 -15.82
C ASP A 91 -0.96 16.08 -15.03
N LEU A 92 -0.97 16.17 -13.69
CA LEU A 92 -0.01 15.44 -12.86
C LEU A 92 -0.44 14.00 -12.54
N LEU A 93 -1.71 13.85 -12.13
CA LEU A 93 -2.29 12.59 -11.70
C LEU A 93 -3.29 12.06 -12.73
N HIS A 94 -3.22 12.51 -13.98
CA HIS A 94 -4.04 11.93 -15.03
C HIS A 94 -3.81 10.42 -15.06
N HIS A 95 -4.90 9.66 -15.11
CA HIS A 95 -4.85 8.21 -15.03
C HIS A 95 -3.94 7.60 -16.12
N GLU A 96 -3.89 8.19 -17.31
CA GLU A 96 -2.96 7.79 -18.39
C GLU A 96 -1.50 8.09 -18.06
N VAL A 97 -1.20 9.21 -17.41
CA VAL A 97 0.17 9.59 -17.00
C VAL A 97 0.67 8.63 -15.92
N ILE A 98 -0.17 8.32 -14.93
CA ILE A 98 0.16 7.34 -13.88
C ILE A 98 0.38 5.96 -14.50
N ARG A 99 -0.53 5.52 -15.38
CA ARG A 99 -0.43 4.24 -16.08
C ARG A 99 0.85 4.14 -16.92
N SER A 100 1.16 5.18 -17.68
CA SER A 100 2.37 5.27 -18.50
C SER A 100 3.64 5.20 -17.65
N ARG A 101 3.69 5.93 -16.52
CA ARG A 101 4.83 5.88 -15.59
C ARG A 101 5.01 4.50 -14.95
N ILE A 102 3.91 3.87 -14.53
CA ILE A 102 3.94 2.50 -13.96
C ILE A 102 4.51 1.53 -15.00
N ARG A 103 4.00 1.57 -16.25
CA ARG A 103 4.50 0.73 -17.35
C ARG A 103 5.97 0.97 -17.64
N MET A 104 6.40 2.22 -17.72
CA MET A 104 7.79 2.59 -17.94
C MET A 104 8.74 1.96 -16.90
N VAL A 105 8.37 1.99 -15.62
CA VAL A 105 9.16 1.37 -14.54
C VAL A 105 9.19 -0.16 -14.66
N LEU A 106 8.08 -0.77 -15.05
CA LEU A 106 7.98 -2.24 -15.14
C LEU A 106 8.62 -2.83 -16.40
N GLU A 107 8.62 -2.05 -17.48
CA GLU A 107 9.28 -2.36 -18.75
C GLU A 107 10.79 -2.15 -18.66
N ASP A 108 11.27 -1.38 -17.68
CA ASP A 108 12.70 -1.19 -17.43
C ASP A 108 13.35 -2.49 -16.90
N PRO A 109 14.28 -3.11 -17.66
CA PRO A 109 14.97 -4.30 -17.22
C PRO A 109 15.80 -4.09 -15.95
N SER A 110 16.24 -2.86 -15.67
CA SER A 110 17.00 -2.53 -14.46
C SER A 110 16.15 -2.71 -13.20
N THR A 111 14.89 -2.28 -13.25
CA THR A 111 13.93 -2.44 -12.13
C THR A 111 13.68 -3.93 -11.85
N ARG A 112 13.57 -4.75 -12.89
CA ARG A 112 13.46 -6.21 -12.73
C ARG A 112 14.67 -6.79 -12.01
N ASN A 113 15.88 -6.38 -12.41
CA ASN A 113 17.11 -6.87 -11.79
C ASN A 113 17.22 -6.45 -10.33
N GLU A 114 16.93 -5.19 -10.01
CA GLU A 114 16.93 -4.68 -8.63
C GLU A 114 15.93 -5.45 -7.74
N VAL A 115 14.70 -5.66 -8.22
CA VAL A 115 13.69 -6.44 -7.48
C VAL A 115 14.14 -7.88 -7.28
N HIS A 116 14.68 -8.51 -8.32
CA HIS A 116 15.16 -9.89 -8.24
C HIS A 116 16.36 -10.02 -7.29
N GLU A 117 17.28 -9.05 -7.29
CA GLU A 117 18.43 -9.01 -6.39
C GLU A 117 18.00 -8.88 -4.92
N VAL A 118 17.10 -7.95 -4.61
CA VAL A 118 16.56 -7.79 -3.24
C VAL A 118 15.85 -9.08 -2.77
N LEU A 119 15.09 -9.72 -3.66
CA LEU A 119 14.41 -10.98 -3.34
C LEU A 119 15.42 -12.12 -3.14
N LEU A 120 16.50 -12.17 -3.94
CA LEU A 120 17.59 -13.13 -3.77
C LEU A 120 18.38 -12.90 -2.48
N GLU A 121 18.65 -11.65 -2.12
CA GLU A 121 19.30 -11.33 -0.85
C GLU A 121 18.44 -11.76 0.34
N THR A 122 17.13 -11.56 0.23
CA THR A 122 16.18 -11.85 1.33
C THR A 122 15.90 -13.35 1.45
N PHE A 123 15.48 -13.99 0.36
CA PHE A 123 15.00 -15.37 0.35
C PHE A 123 16.04 -16.38 -0.08
N GLY A 124 17.04 -15.97 -0.86
CA GLY A 124 18.18 -16.79 -1.27
C GLY A 124 17.76 -18.17 -1.77
N ASN A 125 18.17 -19.19 -1.01
CA ASN A 125 17.82 -20.60 -1.25
C ASN A 125 16.67 -21.07 -0.35
N GLU A 126 16.22 -22.31 -0.55
CA GLU A 126 15.11 -22.89 0.22
C GLU A 126 15.35 -22.86 1.74
N GLU A 127 16.60 -23.02 2.19
CA GLU A 127 16.98 -23.00 3.60
C GLU A 127 16.83 -21.60 4.20
N LYS A 128 17.36 -20.58 3.54
CA LYS A 128 17.23 -19.18 3.96
C LYS A 128 15.77 -18.71 3.91
N THR A 129 15.00 -19.17 2.92
CA THR A 129 13.56 -18.91 2.85
C THR A 129 12.83 -19.50 4.06
N LYS A 130 13.15 -20.74 4.44
CA LYS A 130 12.59 -21.38 5.65
C LYS A 130 13.00 -20.64 6.92
N GLU A 131 14.22 -20.14 7.01
CA GLU A 131 14.68 -19.33 8.15
C GLU A 131 13.86 -18.05 8.30
N VAL A 132 13.66 -17.31 7.20
CA VAL A 132 12.82 -16.09 7.18
C VAL A 132 11.38 -16.41 7.58
N LEU A 133 10.79 -17.46 7.02
CA LEU A 133 9.42 -17.88 7.35
C LEU A 133 9.30 -18.31 8.81
N ASN A 134 10.26 -19.08 9.32
CA ASN A 134 10.29 -19.50 10.72
C ASN A 134 10.39 -18.31 11.67
N GLY A 135 11.19 -17.29 11.33
CA GLY A 135 11.30 -16.06 12.09
C GLY A 135 10.01 -15.22 12.08
N LEU A 136 9.24 -15.26 11.00
CA LEU A 136 7.90 -14.66 10.95
C LEU A 136 6.92 -15.45 11.81
N PHE A 137 6.90 -16.78 11.68
CA PHE A 137 6.04 -17.65 12.49
C PHE A 137 6.31 -17.48 13.98
N SER A 138 7.57 -17.43 14.41
CA SER A 138 7.90 -17.29 15.84
C SER A 138 7.40 -15.98 16.46
N LYS A 139 7.16 -14.93 15.66
CA LYS A 139 6.61 -13.66 16.17
C LYS A 139 5.12 -13.75 16.48
N VAL A 140 4.39 -14.62 15.79
CA VAL A 140 2.92 -14.75 15.92
C VAL A 140 2.56 -16.01 16.71
N GLU A 141 3.46 -17.00 16.77
CA GLU A 141 3.27 -18.29 17.43
C GLU A 141 2.84 -18.13 18.89
N GLU A 142 3.53 -17.30 19.66
CA GLU A 142 3.20 -17.14 21.09
C GLU A 142 1.84 -16.44 21.28
N GLU A 143 1.48 -15.47 20.45
CA GLU A 143 0.15 -14.83 20.52
C GLU A 143 -0.98 -15.81 20.20
N ILE A 144 -0.81 -16.66 19.17
CA ILE A 144 -1.79 -17.69 18.79
C ILE A 144 -1.89 -18.75 19.90
N VAL A 145 -0.75 -19.18 20.46
CA VAL A 145 -0.72 -20.16 21.55
C VAL A 145 -1.45 -19.62 22.77
N GLN A 146 -1.14 -18.39 23.19
CA GLN A 146 -1.81 -17.76 24.33
C GLN A 146 -3.31 -17.57 24.08
N TYR A 147 -3.71 -17.17 22.88
CA TYR A 147 -5.12 -17.04 22.50
C TYR A 147 -5.84 -18.40 22.60
N LEU A 148 -5.31 -19.45 21.98
CA LEU A 148 -5.96 -20.76 21.89
C LEU A 148 -5.99 -21.53 23.21
N ILE A 149 -4.99 -21.37 24.09
CA ILE A 149 -4.99 -22.00 25.43
C ILE A 149 -6.13 -21.45 26.29
N HIS A 150 -6.35 -20.14 26.22
CA HIS A 150 -7.38 -19.44 27.00
C HIS A 150 -8.74 -19.39 26.28
N TYR A 151 -8.79 -19.82 25.02
CA TYR A 151 -10.03 -19.88 24.26
C TYR A 151 -10.95 -20.94 24.86
N GLN A 152 -12.11 -20.49 25.34
CA GLN A 152 -13.22 -21.34 25.75
C GLN A 152 -14.28 -21.30 24.65
N PHE A 153 -14.56 -22.45 24.05
CA PHE A 153 -15.66 -22.55 23.09
C PHE A 153 -16.97 -22.20 23.79
N SER A 154 -17.65 -21.15 23.31
CA SER A 154 -18.87 -20.63 23.92
C SER A 154 -20.12 -21.15 23.18
N GLY A 155 -21.30 -21.02 23.79
CA GLY A 155 -22.57 -21.47 23.19
C GLY A 155 -22.87 -20.89 21.80
N THR A 156 -22.27 -19.74 21.45
CA THR A 156 -22.38 -19.10 20.13
C THR A 156 -21.67 -19.91 19.03
N ASP A 157 -20.58 -20.60 19.37
CA ASP A 157 -19.79 -21.41 18.43
C ASP A 157 -20.49 -22.76 18.16
N VAL A 158 -21.16 -23.30 19.19
CA VAL A 158 -22.08 -24.45 19.06
C VAL A 158 -23.35 -24.08 18.29
N ALA A 159 -23.85 -22.85 18.46
CA ALA A 159 -24.96 -22.32 17.67
C ALA A 159 -24.57 -22.11 16.20
N LEU A 160 -23.35 -21.65 15.91
CA LEU A 160 -22.79 -21.57 14.55
C LEU A 160 -22.67 -22.95 13.91
N LEU A 161 -22.23 -23.98 14.64
CA LEU A 161 -22.23 -25.37 14.15
C LEU A 161 -23.65 -25.92 13.94
N LYS A 162 -24.61 -25.56 14.79
CA LYS A 162 -26.04 -25.88 14.62
C LYS A 162 -26.69 -25.10 13.47
N GLU A 163 -26.24 -23.89 13.19
CA GLU A 163 -26.71 -23.04 12.09
C GLU A 163 -26.07 -23.46 10.76
N LEU A 164 -24.80 -23.87 10.76
CA LEU A 164 -24.12 -24.58 9.67
C LEU A 164 -24.89 -25.86 9.29
N ASN A 165 -25.46 -26.55 10.29
CA ASN A 165 -26.32 -27.72 10.08
C ASN A 165 -27.72 -27.37 9.51
N ARG A 166 -28.17 -26.11 9.64
CA ARG A 166 -29.45 -25.62 9.10
C ARG A 166 -29.33 -25.02 7.71
N GLN A 167 -28.14 -24.57 7.30
CA GLN A 167 -27.92 -24.04 5.97
C GLN A 167 -27.77 -25.17 4.95
N LYS A 168 -28.79 -25.33 4.09
CA LYS A 168 -28.87 -26.38 3.07
C LYS A 168 -27.60 -26.44 2.20
N GLU A 169 -27.08 -25.30 1.75
CA GLU A 169 -25.88 -25.23 0.90
C GLU A 169 -24.61 -25.72 1.59
N ILE A 170 -24.46 -25.43 2.89
CA ILE A 170 -23.30 -25.88 3.67
C ILE A 170 -23.43 -27.37 3.99
N MET A 171 -24.63 -27.82 4.31
CA MET A 171 -24.92 -29.24 4.50
C MET A 171 -24.68 -30.07 3.24
N ASP A 172 -25.06 -29.56 2.07
CA ASP A 172 -24.82 -30.22 0.78
C ASP A 172 -23.32 -30.30 0.47
N THR A 173 -22.56 -29.25 0.82
CA THR A 173 -21.09 -29.24 0.68
C THR A 173 -20.41 -30.20 1.64
N ILE A 174 -20.85 -30.25 2.90
CA ILE A 174 -20.33 -31.19 3.91
C ILE A 174 -20.61 -32.64 3.48
N LYS A 175 -21.84 -32.93 3.01
CA LYS A 175 -22.20 -34.23 2.44
C LYS A 175 -21.28 -34.60 1.28
N LEU A 176 -21.08 -33.69 0.32
CA LEU A 176 -20.17 -33.89 -0.80
C LEU A 176 -18.75 -34.27 -0.35
N LEU A 177 -18.19 -33.51 0.61
CA LEU A 177 -16.84 -33.74 1.15
C LEU A 177 -16.72 -35.04 1.94
N ILE A 178 -17.76 -35.40 2.71
CA ILE A 178 -17.85 -36.69 3.41
C ILE A 178 -17.89 -37.83 2.39
N GLY A 179 -18.72 -37.73 1.36
CA GLY A 179 -18.82 -38.74 0.30
C GLY A 179 -17.48 -38.95 -0.44
N GLU A 180 -16.82 -37.86 -0.82
CA GLU A 180 -15.46 -37.89 -1.39
C GLU A 180 -14.43 -38.53 -0.46
N SER A 181 -14.47 -38.18 0.82
CA SER A 181 -13.54 -38.73 1.81
C SER A 181 -13.77 -40.23 2.04
N MET A 182 -15.02 -40.68 2.09
CA MET A 182 -15.37 -42.10 2.20
C MET A 182 -14.87 -42.91 1.00
N ILE A 183 -15.01 -42.37 -0.23
CA ILE A 183 -14.49 -43.01 -1.45
C ILE A 183 -12.95 -43.11 -1.37
N LYS A 184 -12.27 -42.02 -1.01
CA LYS A 184 -10.80 -41.97 -0.94
C LYS A 184 -10.23 -42.88 0.16
N VAL A 185 -10.83 -42.88 1.34
CA VAL A 185 -10.40 -43.72 2.47
C VAL A 185 -10.65 -45.20 2.18
N ALA A 186 -11.73 -45.56 1.48
CA ALA A 186 -11.95 -46.95 1.05
C ALA A 186 -10.84 -47.48 0.13
N ASP A 187 -10.12 -46.59 -0.56
CA ASP A 187 -9.03 -46.91 -1.46
C ASP A 187 -7.64 -46.93 -0.81
N THR A 188 -7.50 -46.48 0.44
CA THR A 188 -6.18 -46.49 1.09
C THR A 188 -5.80 -47.87 1.61
N GLU A 189 -4.54 -48.24 1.40
CA GLU A 189 -3.98 -49.50 1.93
C GLU A 189 -3.99 -49.54 3.47
N GLU A 190 -3.86 -48.37 4.10
CA GLU A 190 -3.91 -48.20 5.55
C GLU A 190 -5.31 -48.51 6.13
N PHE A 191 -6.38 -48.12 5.43
CA PHE A 191 -7.74 -48.48 5.82
C PHE A 191 -7.98 -49.99 5.67
N LYS A 192 -7.52 -50.59 4.56
CA LYS A 192 -7.61 -52.04 4.36
C LYS A 192 -6.87 -52.82 5.45
N SER A 193 -5.68 -52.38 5.84
CA SER A 193 -4.91 -53.05 6.90
C SER A 193 -5.57 -52.93 8.27
N LEU A 194 -6.10 -51.76 8.62
CA LEU A 194 -6.85 -51.55 9.87
C LEU A 194 -8.11 -52.42 9.93
N LEU A 195 -8.83 -52.50 8.80
CA LEU A 195 -10.06 -53.30 8.73
C LEU A 195 -9.75 -54.80 8.84
N GLN A 196 -8.65 -55.26 8.24
CA GLN A 196 -8.15 -56.63 8.42
C GLN A 196 -7.70 -56.90 9.86
N GLU A 197 -7.06 -55.93 10.52
CA GLU A 197 -6.64 -56.08 11.92
C GLU A 197 -7.85 -56.18 12.87
N ILE A 198 -8.88 -55.35 12.64
CA ILE A 198 -10.11 -55.35 13.42
C ILE A 198 -10.88 -56.66 13.18
N LEU A 199 -11.07 -57.05 11.92
CA LEU A 199 -11.72 -58.32 11.58
C LEU A 199 -10.95 -59.50 12.17
N GLY A 200 -9.61 -59.47 12.12
CA GLY A 200 -8.71 -60.47 12.70
C GLY A 200 -8.88 -60.67 14.21
N LYS A 201 -9.37 -59.66 14.93
CA LYS A 201 -9.67 -59.71 16.37
C LYS A 201 -11.09 -60.22 16.69
N MET A 202 -11.96 -60.41 15.69
CA MET A 202 -13.33 -60.90 15.87
C MET A 202 -13.40 -62.44 15.87
N ASN A 203 -14.46 -63.01 16.43
CA ASN A 203 -14.66 -64.46 16.40
C ASN A 203 -14.88 -64.98 14.96
N LEU A 204 -14.55 -66.25 14.70
CA LEU A 204 -14.61 -66.89 13.39
C LEU A 204 -16.00 -66.80 12.72
N VAL A 205 -17.09 -66.87 13.49
CA VAL A 205 -18.46 -66.75 12.97
C VAL A 205 -18.75 -65.32 12.53
N ALA A 206 -18.32 -64.31 13.30
CA ALA A 206 -18.47 -62.90 12.96
C ALA A 206 -17.58 -62.52 11.76
N GLN A 207 -16.36 -63.05 11.67
CA GLN A 207 -15.48 -62.87 10.51
C GLN A 207 -16.10 -63.45 9.23
N VAL A 208 -16.61 -64.68 9.29
CA VAL A 208 -17.22 -65.36 8.13
C VAL A 208 -18.50 -64.64 7.69
N VAL A 209 -19.36 -64.25 8.63
CA VAL A 209 -20.60 -63.49 8.34
C VAL A 209 -20.28 -62.13 7.74
N LEU A 210 -19.28 -61.40 8.26
CA LEU A 210 -18.91 -60.08 7.75
C LEU A 210 -18.21 -60.16 6.38
N ASN A 211 -17.30 -61.12 6.17
CA ASN A 211 -16.63 -61.32 4.88
C ASN A 211 -17.57 -61.82 3.78
N LEU A 212 -18.62 -62.60 4.11
CA LEU A 212 -19.61 -63.08 3.14
C LEU A 212 -20.69 -62.05 2.78
N ILE A 213 -20.98 -61.10 3.68
CA ILE A 213 -22.14 -60.20 3.57
C ILE A 213 -21.72 -58.76 3.23
N VAL A 214 -20.48 -58.35 3.55
CA VAL A 214 -20.06 -56.94 3.47
C VAL A 214 -18.63 -56.82 2.95
N ASP A 215 -18.51 -56.61 1.64
CA ASP A 215 -17.30 -55.96 1.09
C ASP A 215 -17.32 -54.50 1.57
N PHE A 216 -16.75 -54.26 2.75
CA PHE A 216 -16.77 -52.96 3.44
C PHE A 216 -16.19 -51.83 2.59
N PRO A 217 -15.03 -51.97 1.94
CA PRO A 217 -14.53 -50.96 1.01
C PRO A 217 -15.51 -50.67 -0.12
N LYS A 218 -16.08 -51.71 -0.74
CA LYS A 218 -17.05 -51.52 -1.83
C LYS A 218 -18.33 -50.83 -1.34
N LYS A 219 -18.87 -51.24 -0.20
CA LYS A 219 -20.02 -50.56 0.41
C LYS A 219 -19.71 -49.12 0.77
N LEU A 220 -18.54 -48.85 1.37
CA LEU A 220 -18.13 -47.50 1.76
C LEU A 220 -18.02 -46.57 0.52
N LYS A 221 -17.59 -47.10 -0.63
CA LYS A 221 -17.61 -46.38 -1.91
C LYS A 221 -19.01 -46.20 -2.47
N GLU A 222 -19.85 -47.23 -2.47
CA GLU A 222 -21.26 -47.15 -2.88
C GLU A 222 -21.99 -46.07 -2.05
N TYR A 223 -21.79 -46.07 -0.74
CA TYR A 223 -22.28 -45.04 0.18
C TYR A 223 -21.69 -43.66 -0.13
N GLY A 224 -20.38 -43.54 -0.31
CA GLY A 224 -19.75 -42.26 -0.63
C GLY A 224 -20.24 -41.67 -1.96
N ASN A 225 -20.52 -42.51 -2.97
CA ASN A 225 -21.11 -42.10 -4.24
C ASN A 225 -22.56 -41.62 -4.08
N HIS A 226 -23.37 -42.32 -3.28
CA HIS A 226 -24.74 -41.89 -2.99
C HIS A 226 -24.79 -40.54 -2.26
N VAL A 227 -23.92 -40.34 -1.25
CA VAL A 227 -23.81 -39.07 -0.52
C VAL A 227 -23.32 -37.94 -1.45
N LYS A 228 -22.38 -38.22 -2.35
CA LYS A 228 -21.82 -37.26 -3.32
C LYS A 228 -22.83 -36.81 -4.38
N GLN A 229 -23.71 -37.69 -4.84
CA GLN A 229 -24.62 -37.42 -5.97
C GLN A 229 -25.97 -36.83 -5.55
N GLY A 230 -26.24 -36.71 -4.24
CA GLY A 230 -27.51 -36.18 -3.74
C GLY A 230 -28.73 -37.01 -4.15
N LEU A 231 -28.52 -38.28 -4.54
CA LEU A 231 -29.58 -39.22 -4.88
C LEU A 231 -30.39 -39.55 -3.62
N GLU A 232 -31.72 -39.70 -3.74
CA GLU A 232 -32.54 -40.19 -2.62
C GLU A 232 -32.03 -41.57 -2.19
N ILE A 233 -31.43 -41.57 -1.01
CA ILE A 233 -30.90 -42.75 -0.37
C ILE A 233 -32.11 -43.51 0.19
N GLU A 234 -32.29 -44.78 -0.17
CA GLU A 234 -33.38 -45.61 0.38
C GLU A 234 -33.49 -45.40 1.90
N SER A 235 -34.71 -45.20 2.43
CA SER A 235 -34.98 -44.68 3.78
C SER A 235 -34.27 -45.35 4.99
N LYS A 236 -33.61 -46.48 4.78
CA LYS A 236 -32.74 -47.17 5.76
C LYS A 236 -31.33 -46.57 5.84
N ASP A 237 -30.79 -46.09 4.73
CA ASP A 237 -29.41 -45.60 4.61
C ASP A 237 -29.33 -44.09 4.89
N GLU A 238 -30.40 -43.32 4.62
CA GLU A 238 -30.53 -41.92 5.03
C GLU A 238 -30.47 -41.78 6.56
N LYS A 239 -31.18 -42.66 7.29
CA LYS A 239 -31.08 -42.76 8.77
C LYS A 239 -29.68 -43.11 9.26
N THR A 240 -28.88 -43.82 8.46
CA THR A 240 -27.51 -44.19 8.82
C THR A 240 -26.57 -42.99 8.65
N ILE A 241 -26.74 -42.21 7.58
CA ILE A 241 -25.99 -40.97 7.37
C ILE A 241 -26.40 -39.90 8.38
N GLU A 242 -27.69 -39.74 8.66
CA GLU A 242 -28.16 -38.86 9.73
C GLU A 242 -27.60 -39.29 11.09
N LYS A 243 -27.51 -40.60 11.38
CA LYS A 243 -26.85 -41.11 12.57
C LYS A 243 -25.35 -40.86 12.57
N LEU A 244 -24.66 -41.00 11.43
CA LEU A 244 -23.23 -40.69 11.31
C LEU A 244 -22.95 -39.20 11.52
N VAL A 245 -23.76 -38.32 10.91
CA VAL A 245 -23.69 -36.87 11.10
C VAL A 245 -24.04 -36.50 12.54
N SER A 246 -25.07 -37.11 13.13
CA SER A 246 -25.43 -36.92 14.54
C SER A 246 -24.32 -37.42 15.47
N LEU A 247 -23.66 -38.52 15.12
CA LEU A 247 -22.54 -39.08 15.89
C LEU A 247 -21.29 -38.22 15.73
N MET A 248 -21.02 -37.65 14.56
CA MET A 248 -19.96 -36.65 14.36
C MET A 248 -20.25 -35.36 15.12
N ALA A 249 -21.51 -34.89 15.12
CA ALA A 249 -21.94 -33.71 15.87
C ALA A 249 -21.82 -33.95 17.38
N ALA A 250 -22.31 -35.09 17.89
CA ALA A 250 -22.17 -35.49 19.28
C ALA A 250 -20.69 -35.72 19.66
N SER A 251 -19.88 -36.29 18.77
CA SER A 251 -18.44 -36.45 18.98
C SER A 251 -17.72 -35.10 19.00
N SER A 252 -18.16 -34.13 18.20
CA SER A 252 -17.64 -32.76 18.20
C SER A 252 -18.04 -32.03 19.49
N GLU A 253 -19.30 -32.16 19.94
CA GLU A 253 -19.78 -31.63 21.23
C GLU A 253 -18.99 -32.25 22.40
N THR A 254 -18.75 -33.56 22.35
CA THR A 254 -17.95 -34.29 23.35
C THR A 254 -16.47 -33.90 23.30
N TYR A 255 -15.90 -33.69 22.11
CA TYR A 255 -14.54 -33.18 21.91
C TYR A 255 -14.39 -31.76 22.46
N ILE A 256 -15.37 -30.87 22.20
CA ILE A 256 -15.39 -29.51 22.74
C ILE A 256 -15.47 -29.54 24.27
N SER A 257 -16.33 -30.38 24.85
CA SER A 257 -16.41 -30.55 26.32
C SER A 257 -15.08 -31.06 26.87
N SER A 258 -14.50 -32.08 26.24
CA SER A 258 -13.22 -32.67 26.64
C SER A 258 -12.09 -31.64 26.56
N TRP A 259 -12.05 -30.82 25.51
CA TRP A 259 -11.10 -29.71 25.37
C TRP A 259 -11.26 -28.69 26.50
N ASN A 260 -12.50 -28.29 26.80
CA ASN A 260 -12.83 -27.36 27.88
C ASN A 260 -12.56 -27.92 29.29
N GLU A 261 -12.40 -29.24 29.43
CA GLU A 261 -12.02 -29.91 30.68
C GLU A 261 -10.52 -30.17 30.80
N LEU A 262 -9.74 -30.06 29.70
CA LEU A 262 -8.28 -30.20 29.74
C LEU A 262 -7.65 -29.15 30.66
N ARG A 263 -6.62 -29.58 31.38
CA ARG A 263 -5.75 -28.67 32.15
C ARG A 263 -4.96 -27.78 31.19
N LEU A 264 -4.62 -26.57 31.64
CA LEU A 264 -3.93 -25.56 30.84
C LEU A 264 -2.60 -26.08 30.26
N ASP A 265 -1.84 -26.88 31.02
CA ASP A 265 -0.58 -27.48 30.59
C ASP A 265 -0.77 -28.52 29.45
N GLN A 266 -1.89 -29.23 29.44
CA GLN A 266 -2.24 -30.18 28.39
C GLN A 266 -2.73 -29.47 27.12
N ARG A 267 -3.51 -28.40 27.28
CA ARG A 267 -3.89 -27.53 26.15
C ARG A 267 -2.69 -26.89 25.51
N GLU A 268 -1.77 -26.35 26.32
CA GLU A 268 -0.54 -25.75 25.80
C GLU A 268 0.27 -26.74 24.95
N LYS A 269 0.50 -27.97 25.44
CA LYS A 269 1.20 -28.99 24.68
C LYS A 269 0.50 -29.35 23.37
N ALA A 270 -0.82 -29.48 23.40
CA ALA A 270 -1.61 -29.80 22.20
C ALA A 270 -1.56 -28.66 21.17
N VAL A 271 -1.78 -27.41 21.62
CA VAL A 271 -1.71 -26.22 20.76
C VAL A 271 -0.31 -26.05 20.18
N ARG A 272 0.75 -26.19 20.99
CA ARG A 272 2.14 -26.08 20.50
C ARG A 272 2.48 -27.18 19.48
N SER A 273 1.99 -28.40 19.68
CA SER A 273 2.20 -29.49 18.71
C SER A 273 1.47 -29.22 17.38
N LEU A 274 0.23 -28.73 17.44
CA LEU A 274 -0.53 -28.33 16.26
C LEU A 274 0.11 -27.13 15.54
N MET A 275 0.59 -26.15 16.30
CA MET A 275 1.31 -24.99 15.76
C MET A 275 2.63 -25.40 15.12
N GLY A 276 3.39 -26.32 15.73
CA GLY A 276 4.59 -26.89 15.13
C GLY A 276 4.30 -27.59 13.80
N PHE A 277 3.26 -28.42 13.76
CA PHE A 277 2.84 -29.06 12.51
C PHE A 277 2.41 -28.05 11.45
N LEU A 278 1.57 -27.07 11.81
CA LEU A 278 1.13 -26.01 10.90
C LEU A 278 2.31 -25.19 10.37
N LYS A 279 3.25 -24.82 11.24
CA LYS A 279 4.48 -24.10 10.90
C LYS A 279 5.32 -24.89 9.90
N ASP A 280 5.54 -26.18 10.12
CA ASP A 280 6.33 -27.01 9.22
C ASP A 280 5.65 -27.17 7.85
N GLN A 281 4.35 -27.47 7.83
CA GLN A 281 3.61 -27.65 6.58
C GLN A 281 3.53 -26.35 5.78
N SER A 282 3.17 -25.24 6.42
CA SER A 282 3.07 -23.93 5.78
C SER A 282 4.43 -23.42 5.32
N SER A 283 5.48 -23.54 6.14
CA SER A 283 6.83 -23.11 5.76
C SER A 283 7.35 -23.87 4.56
N ARG A 284 7.09 -25.18 4.46
CA ARG A 284 7.46 -25.97 3.29
C ARG A 284 6.73 -25.52 2.03
N LEU A 285 5.41 -25.36 2.10
CA LEU A 285 4.60 -24.96 0.95
C LEU A 285 4.93 -23.53 0.49
N LEU A 286 5.06 -22.60 1.43
CA LEU A 286 5.43 -21.21 1.16
C LEU A 286 6.86 -21.10 0.64
N ALA A 287 7.80 -21.88 1.17
CA ALA A 287 9.16 -21.87 0.65
C ALA A 287 9.21 -22.35 -0.81
N ALA A 288 8.52 -23.44 -1.14
CA ALA A 288 8.44 -23.92 -2.51
C ALA A 288 7.79 -22.89 -3.46
N LEU A 289 6.72 -22.24 -3.00
CA LEU A 289 6.04 -21.19 -3.77
C LEU A 289 6.93 -19.96 -4.00
N ILE A 290 7.59 -19.46 -2.95
CA ILE A 290 8.51 -18.32 -3.02
C ILE A 290 9.67 -18.63 -3.97
N GLN A 291 10.26 -19.83 -3.87
CA GLN A 291 11.36 -20.24 -4.75
C GLN A 291 10.94 -20.37 -6.21
N THR A 292 9.71 -20.84 -6.45
CA THR A 292 9.14 -20.90 -7.81
C THR A 292 9.02 -19.50 -8.40
N HIS A 293 8.44 -18.55 -7.66
CA HIS A 293 8.28 -17.18 -8.14
C HIS A 293 9.60 -16.41 -8.23
N LEU A 294 10.56 -16.66 -7.33
CA LEU A 294 11.90 -16.09 -7.40
C LEU A 294 12.56 -16.47 -8.74
N LYS A 295 12.46 -17.75 -9.12
CA LYS A 295 12.99 -18.27 -10.38
C LYS A 295 12.26 -17.67 -11.59
N GLU A 296 10.92 -17.63 -11.56
CA GLU A 296 10.12 -17.04 -12.63
C GLU A 296 10.48 -15.56 -12.87
N ILE A 297 10.66 -14.77 -11.80
CA ILE A 297 11.09 -13.37 -11.88
C ILE A 297 12.50 -13.25 -12.48
N GLY A 298 13.39 -14.20 -12.19
CA GLY A 298 14.74 -14.25 -12.77
C GLY A 298 14.76 -14.56 -14.28
N GLU A 299 13.78 -15.34 -14.76
CA GLU A 299 13.70 -15.79 -16.16
C GLU A 299 13.02 -14.76 -17.09
N VAL A 300 12.11 -13.94 -16.58
CA VAL A 300 11.45 -12.89 -17.37
C VAL A 300 12.39 -11.74 -17.70
N LYS A 301 12.17 -11.07 -18.84
CA LYS A 301 13.00 -9.93 -19.24
C LYS A 301 12.63 -8.67 -18.46
N THR A 302 11.33 -8.46 -18.27
CA THR A 302 10.73 -7.30 -17.60
C THR A 302 9.72 -7.78 -16.56
N LEU A 303 9.43 -6.94 -15.56
CA LEU A 303 8.46 -7.28 -14.52
C LEU A 303 7.03 -7.33 -15.06
N GLN A 304 6.75 -6.68 -16.18
CA GLN A 304 5.45 -6.71 -16.84
C GLN A 304 5.10 -8.11 -17.40
N GLU A 305 6.11 -8.90 -17.78
CA GLU A 305 5.93 -10.27 -18.26
C GLU A 305 5.55 -11.26 -17.13
N TYR A 306 5.80 -10.89 -15.87
CA TYR A 306 5.49 -11.70 -14.71
C TYR A 306 3.97 -11.68 -14.40
N SER A 307 3.29 -12.79 -14.69
CA SER A 307 1.82 -12.90 -14.67
C SER A 307 1.15 -12.47 -13.35
N PRO A 308 1.64 -12.86 -12.15
CA PRO A 308 1.02 -12.44 -10.89
C PRO A 308 1.06 -10.92 -10.69
N LEU A 309 2.20 -10.30 -10.99
CA LEU A 309 2.34 -8.85 -10.89
C LEU A 309 1.47 -8.14 -11.93
N ARG A 310 1.42 -8.64 -13.16
CA ARG A 310 0.55 -8.13 -14.20
C ARG A 310 -0.92 -8.12 -13.79
N ALA A 311 -1.42 -9.19 -13.17
CA ALA A 311 -2.82 -9.24 -12.70
C ALA A 311 -3.11 -8.19 -11.62
N VAL A 312 -2.19 -7.99 -10.67
CA VAL A 312 -2.30 -6.95 -9.64
C VAL A 312 -2.27 -5.56 -10.29
N LEU A 313 -1.40 -5.36 -11.27
CA LEU A 313 -1.29 -4.09 -12.00
C LEU A 313 -2.52 -3.80 -12.83
N GLU A 314 -3.08 -4.77 -13.56
CA GLU A 314 -4.32 -4.61 -14.31
C GLU A 314 -5.48 -4.25 -13.37
N PHE A 315 -5.53 -4.85 -12.18
CA PHE A 315 -6.48 -4.47 -11.14
C PHE A 315 -6.28 -3.02 -10.67
N VAL A 316 -5.03 -2.63 -10.37
CA VAL A 316 -4.70 -1.26 -9.95
C VAL A 316 -4.98 -0.25 -11.07
N GLU A 317 -4.58 -0.53 -12.31
CA GLU A 317 -4.84 0.29 -13.51
C GLU A 317 -6.34 0.49 -13.77
N LYS A 318 -7.17 -0.50 -13.43
CA LYS A 318 -8.63 -0.41 -13.53
C LYS A 318 -9.25 0.40 -12.40
N ARG A 319 -8.57 0.50 -11.25
CA ARG A 319 -9.01 1.29 -10.09
C ARG A 319 -8.49 2.72 -10.12
N ILE A 320 -7.36 2.99 -10.79
CA ILE A 320 -6.87 4.32 -11.10
C ILE A 320 -7.64 4.82 -12.32
N ASP A 321 -8.85 5.28 -12.09
CA ASP A 321 -9.72 5.91 -13.08
C ASP A 321 -9.75 7.44 -12.89
N GLU A 322 -10.50 8.13 -13.75
CA GLU A 322 -10.73 9.57 -13.63
C GLU A 322 -11.31 9.98 -12.26
N ASN A 323 -12.03 9.07 -11.57
CA ASN A 323 -12.62 9.37 -10.27
C ASN A 323 -11.57 9.51 -9.18
N VAL A 324 -10.50 8.69 -9.19
CA VAL A 324 -9.40 8.80 -8.22
C VAL A 324 -8.62 10.11 -8.43
N SER A 325 -8.27 10.43 -9.67
CA SER A 325 -7.56 11.67 -10.01
C SER A 325 -8.42 12.90 -9.67
N GLY A 326 -9.70 12.87 -10.01
CA GLY A 326 -10.67 13.92 -9.68
C GLY A 326 -10.91 14.06 -8.18
N TYR A 327 -10.92 12.96 -7.42
CA TYR A 327 -11.02 12.98 -5.97
C TYR A 327 -9.81 13.67 -5.34
N ILE A 328 -8.59 13.30 -5.74
CA ILE A 328 -7.36 13.92 -5.21
C ILE A 328 -7.31 15.41 -5.55
N GLY A 329 -7.62 15.78 -6.80
CA GLY A 329 -7.70 17.19 -7.20
C GLY A 329 -8.72 17.97 -6.37
N ARG A 330 -9.91 17.40 -6.14
CA ARG A 330 -10.94 18.01 -5.28
C ARG A 330 -10.49 18.17 -3.83
N GLN A 331 -9.82 17.17 -3.26
CA GLN A 331 -9.27 17.27 -1.90
C GLN A 331 -8.21 18.38 -1.79
N ILE A 332 -7.36 18.52 -2.80
CA ILE A 332 -6.37 19.60 -2.87
C ILE A 332 -7.08 20.96 -2.96
N THR A 333 -8.06 21.11 -3.85
CA THR A 333 -8.86 22.35 -3.97
C THR A 333 -9.51 22.71 -2.64
N VAL A 334 -10.22 21.77 -1.99
CA VAL A 334 -10.91 22.01 -0.70
C VAL A 334 -9.91 22.41 0.38
N ARG A 335 -8.75 21.75 0.47
CA ARG A 335 -7.73 22.09 1.47
C ARG A 335 -7.09 23.44 1.20
N LEU A 336 -6.79 23.78 -0.05
CA LEU A 336 -6.24 25.09 -0.40
C LEU A 336 -7.25 26.22 -0.17
N GLN A 337 -8.54 25.99 -0.47
CA GLN A 337 -9.62 26.92 -0.17
C GLN A 337 -9.88 27.10 1.32
N SER A 338 -9.58 26.09 2.14
CA SER A 338 -9.71 26.18 3.60
C SER A 338 -8.61 27.01 4.27
N LEU A 339 -7.54 27.37 3.54
CA LEU A 339 -6.49 28.24 4.05
C LEU A 339 -6.94 29.70 4.01
N GLU A 340 -6.55 30.48 5.02
CA GLU A 340 -6.69 31.94 4.93
C GLU A 340 -5.87 32.45 3.73
N PRO A 341 -6.38 33.41 2.94
CA PRO A 341 -5.68 33.92 1.74
C PRO A 341 -4.27 34.44 2.04
N LYS A 342 -4.06 34.99 3.23
CA LYS A 342 -2.75 35.45 3.73
C LYS A 342 -1.77 34.30 3.95
N ASP A 343 -2.24 33.15 4.40
CA ASP A 343 -1.42 31.97 4.63
C ASP A 343 -1.07 31.27 3.31
N LEU A 344 -2.01 31.21 2.35
CA LEU A 344 -1.74 30.73 1.00
C LEU A 344 -0.66 31.58 0.32
N ARG A 345 -0.81 32.91 0.39
CA ARG A 345 0.19 33.87 -0.09
C ARG A 345 1.54 33.63 0.56
N LYS A 346 1.59 33.52 1.90
CA LYS A 346 2.85 33.35 2.65
C LYS A 346 3.56 32.05 2.28
N ASN A 347 2.82 30.97 2.05
CA ASN A 347 3.38 29.69 1.62
C ASN A 347 3.94 29.74 0.20
N LEU A 348 3.21 30.38 -0.73
CA LEU A 348 3.70 30.61 -2.09
C LEU A 348 4.93 31.51 -2.08
N GLU A 349 4.88 32.60 -1.32
CA GLU A 349 5.98 33.55 -1.17
C GLU A 349 7.23 32.89 -0.61
N TRP A 350 7.09 31.96 0.33
CA TRP A 350 8.22 31.19 0.86
C TRP A 350 8.88 30.29 -0.20
N LYS A 351 8.11 29.67 -1.09
CA LYS A 351 8.63 28.78 -2.15
C LYS A 351 9.21 29.55 -3.34
N THR A 352 8.65 30.70 -3.71
CA THR A 352 9.05 31.45 -4.92
C THR A 352 10.00 32.61 -4.64
N ARG A 353 10.22 32.96 -3.36
CA ARG A 353 11.05 34.11 -2.93
C ARG A 353 12.37 34.24 -3.67
N ASN A 354 13.10 33.14 -3.81
CA ASN A 354 14.45 33.14 -4.36
C ASN A 354 14.49 33.61 -5.83
N VAL A 355 13.52 33.13 -6.61
CA VAL A 355 13.40 33.47 -8.03
C VAL A 355 13.00 34.94 -8.17
N LEU A 356 12.05 35.39 -7.35
CA LEU A 356 11.53 36.76 -7.44
C LEU A 356 12.53 37.83 -6.98
N GLU A 357 13.33 37.56 -5.95
CA GLU A 357 14.44 38.47 -5.58
C GLU A 357 15.51 38.52 -6.67
N THR A 358 15.68 37.44 -7.44
CA THR A 358 16.59 37.43 -8.60
C THR A 358 16.05 38.28 -9.74
N ILE A 359 14.74 38.22 -9.99
CA ILE A 359 14.07 39.09 -10.98
C ILE A 359 14.27 40.55 -10.59
N ARG A 360 14.04 40.93 -9.32
CA ARG A 360 14.22 42.32 -8.87
C ARG A 360 15.65 42.83 -9.02
N ILE A 361 16.65 42.01 -8.70
CA ILE A 361 18.06 42.36 -8.89
C ILE A 361 18.37 42.57 -10.38
N ASN A 362 17.86 41.70 -11.25
CA ASN A 362 18.05 41.83 -12.70
C ASN A 362 17.35 43.07 -13.26
N GLY A 363 16.15 43.41 -12.78
CA GLY A 363 15.45 44.66 -13.13
C GLY A 363 16.26 45.91 -12.77
N SER A 364 16.86 45.93 -11.57
CA SER A 364 17.75 47.01 -11.15
C SER A 364 19.02 47.12 -12.02
N ILE A 365 19.62 45.99 -12.40
CA ILE A 365 20.84 45.97 -13.23
C ILE A 365 20.53 46.42 -14.66
N LEU A 366 19.45 45.90 -15.25
CA LEU A 366 19.03 46.23 -16.61
C LEU A 366 18.58 47.69 -16.70
N GLY A 367 17.83 48.17 -15.71
CA GLY A 367 17.48 49.57 -15.56
C GLY A 367 18.72 50.46 -15.47
N PHE A 368 19.74 50.05 -14.71
CA PHE A 368 20.98 50.80 -14.58
C PHE A 368 21.73 50.91 -15.92
N PHE A 369 21.81 49.79 -16.65
CA PHE A 369 22.43 49.74 -17.97
C PHE A 369 21.70 50.62 -19.00
N LEU A 370 20.37 50.57 -19.04
CA LEU A 370 19.56 51.43 -19.92
C LEU A 370 19.68 52.92 -19.52
N GLY A 371 19.78 53.21 -18.23
CA GLY A 371 20.05 54.53 -17.70
C GLY A 371 21.42 55.07 -18.15
N CYS A 372 22.47 54.25 -18.13
CA CYS A 372 23.79 54.59 -18.67
C CYS A 372 23.70 54.95 -20.16
N ILE A 373 23.02 54.13 -20.96
CA ILE A 373 22.87 54.36 -22.41
C ILE A 373 22.12 55.66 -22.66
N THR A 374 21.03 55.90 -21.92
CA THR A 374 20.23 57.13 -22.04
C THR A 374 21.05 58.37 -21.66
N GLY A 375 21.85 58.27 -20.58
CA GLY A 375 22.77 59.33 -20.17
C GLY A 375 23.86 59.62 -21.20
N LEU A 376 24.42 58.58 -21.83
CA LEU A 376 25.42 58.72 -22.89
C LEU A 376 24.82 59.37 -24.14
N ILE A 377 23.61 58.96 -24.55
CA ILE A 377 22.92 59.57 -25.70
C ILE A 377 22.68 61.06 -25.44
N ARG A 378 22.21 61.44 -24.24
CA ARG A 378 22.04 62.85 -23.82
C ARG A 378 23.34 63.64 -23.68
N PHE A 379 24.49 62.96 -23.66
CA PHE A 379 25.79 63.61 -23.61
C PHE A 379 26.35 63.88 -25.01
N PHE A 380 26.10 62.97 -25.96
CA PHE A 380 26.57 63.07 -27.34
C PHE A 380 25.63 63.86 -28.27
N PHE A 381 24.34 63.93 -27.94
CA PHE A 381 23.30 64.70 -28.62
C PHE A 381 22.66 65.67 -27.64
#